data_AF-A0A835IM08-F1
#
_entry.id   AF-A0A835IM08-F1
#
_cell.length_a   1.000
_cell.length_b   1.000
_cell.length_c   1.000
_cell.angle_alpha   90.00
_cell.angle_beta   90.00
_cell.angle_gamma   90.00
#
_symmetry.space_group_name_H-M   'P 1'
#
loop_
_entity.id
_entity.type
_entity.pdbx_description
1 polymer ?
#
loop_
_entity_poly.entity_id
_entity_poly.type
_entity_poly.pdbx_seq_one_letter_code
_entity_poly.pdbx_strand_id
1 'polypeptide(L)'
;MASRFQSSFLVTLLFLSTFSALILPTQGETSTADHNQGVLQVQKIVKALSDADYNAMSLTLTTTLPTLINSKKNACVITIFSPPDKAFFSLKYPQPPLTLLEYHVAPMELDRDILKSSFGLGSKIDTLFHGHPLVVSTLPDAESDSINNVKITQWNIYNDGHVIVHGVDDFFDPAYQSILSPDGVISNSSRPSEGVPKNKHIVRALVIAIVLISWSFGVLFFRRRRQHRDGGDYILLD
;
A
#
# COMPACT_ATOMS: atom_id res chain seq x y z
N MET A 1 -27.74 -2.03 58.67
CA MET A 1 -27.93 -1.96 57.21
C MET A 1 -26.59 -2.26 56.55
N ALA A 2 -26.29 -3.52 56.28
CA ALA A 2 -25.12 -3.94 55.52
C ALA A 2 -25.39 -5.36 55.03
N SER A 3 -25.68 -5.50 53.73
CA SER A 3 -25.73 -6.77 52.98
C SER A 3 -26.71 -6.56 51.82
N ARG A 4 -26.20 -6.20 50.63
CA ARG A 4 -26.89 -6.41 49.33
C ARG A 4 -25.97 -6.48 48.11
N PHE A 5 -24.64 -6.55 48.26
CA PHE A 5 -23.71 -6.44 47.13
C PHE A 5 -22.87 -7.71 46.83
N GLN A 6 -23.35 -8.90 47.19
CA GLN A 6 -22.62 -10.15 46.95
C GLN A 6 -23.36 -11.17 46.07
N SER A 7 -24.61 -10.90 45.67
CA SER A 7 -25.43 -11.92 44.98
C SER A 7 -25.36 -11.89 43.45
N SER A 8 -24.76 -10.86 42.84
CA SER A 8 -24.78 -10.71 41.37
C SER A 8 -23.56 -11.30 40.65
N PHE A 9 -22.52 -11.69 41.38
CA PHE A 9 -21.26 -12.18 40.78
C PHE A 9 -21.21 -13.70 40.64
N LEU A 10 -22.12 -14.44 41.29
CA LEU A 10 -22.17 -15.90 41.27
C LEU A 10 -23.04 -16.49 40.15
N VAL A 11 -23.84 -15.67 39.46
CA VAL A 11 -24.76 -16.16 38.40
C VAL A 11 -24.13 -16.10 37.00
N THR A 12 -23.06 -15.32 36.79
CA THR A 12 -22.41 -15.17 35.47
C THR A 12 -21.37 -16.25 35.16
N LEU A 13 -20.88 -17.00 36.15
CA LEU A 13 -19.85 -18.05 35.96
C LEU A 13 -20.42 -19.43 35.57
N LEU A 14 -21.74 -19.59 35.49
CA LEU A 14 -22.39 -20.87 35.12
C LEU A 14 -22.72 -21.02 33.63
N PHE A 15 -22.37 -20.07 32.77
CA PHE A 15 -22.60 -20.15 31.32
C PHE A 15 -21.38 -20.57 30.48
N LEU A 16 -20.23 -20.87 31.09
CA LEU A 16 -19.00 -21.24 30.37
C LEU A 16 -18.67 -22.74 30.37
N SER A 17 -19.55 -23.62 30.87
CA SER A 17 -19.20 -25.04 31.09
C SER A 17 -19.93 -26.07 30.23
N THR A 18 -20.78 -25.67 29.27
CA THR A 18 -21.57 -26.63 28.47
C THR A 18 -21.55 -26.38 26.98
N PHE A 19 -20.36 -26.29 26.38
CA PHE A 19 -20.19 -26.62 24.96
C PHE A 19 -18.87 -27.37 24.73
N SER A 20 -18.63 -28.39 25.56
CA SER A 20 -17.76 -29.51 25.19
C SER A 20 -18.69 -30.65 24.75
N ALA A 21 -19.01 -30.68 23.47
CA ALA A 21 -19.72 -31.79 22.84
C ALA A 21 -18.92 -32.22 21.61
N LEU A 22 -18.62 -33.52 21.60
CA LEU A 22 -17.83 -34.26 20.64
C LEU A 22 -18.04 -33.82 19.18
N ILE A 23 -16.94 -33.53 18.48
CA ILE A 23 -16.89 -33.75 17.03
C ILE A 23 -15.80 -34.81 16.79
N LEU A 24 -16.28 -35.98 16.42
CA LEU A 24 -15.54 -37.13 15.92
C LEU A 24 -14.68 -36.71 14.71
N PRO A 25 -13.43 -37.16 14.53
CA PRO A 25 -12.79 -37.07 13.23
C PRO A 25 -13.41 -38.15 12.34
N THR A 26 -14.48 -37.81 11.63
CA THR A 26 -14.92 -38.62 10.49
C THR A 26 -13.88 -38.45 9.38
N GLN A 27 -13.10 -39.50 9.14
CA GLN A 27 -12.46 -39.70 7.85
C GLN A 27 -13.56 -39.67 6.78
N GLY A 28 -13.60 -38.59 6.01
CA GLY A 28 -14.34 -38.51 4.76
C GLY A 28 -13.36 -38.65 3.61
N GLU A 29 -13.12 -39.88 3.17
CA GLU A 29 -12.68 -40.13 1.79
C GLU A 29 -13.91 -40.19 0.87
N THR A 30 -13.65 -39.93 -0.41
CA THR A 30 -14.55 -39.90 -1.58
C THR A 30 -15.35 -38.59 -1.71
N SER A 31 -15.26 -37.85 -2.82
CA SER A 31 -15.33 -38.31 -4.20
C SER A 31 -14.48 -37.47 -5.17
N THR A 32 -13.83 -38.18 -6.07
CA THR A 32 -13.25 -37.70 -7.33
C THR A 32 -14.34 -37.07 -8.20
N ALA A 33 -14.36 -35.73 -8.24
CA ALA A 33 -14.90 -34.98 -9.37
C ALA A 33 -14.02 -33.76 -9.59
N ASP A 34 -13.46 -33.72 -10.79
CA ASP A 34 -12.51 -32.78 -11.35
C ASP A 34 -12.93 -31.30 -11.18
N HIS A 35 -12.44 -30.65 -10.12
CA HIS A 35 -12.53 -29.19 -9.94
C HIS A 35 -11.39 -28.60 -9.09
N ASN A 36 -10.20 -29.22 -9.13
CA ASN A 36 -9.05 -28.90 -8.26
C ASN A 36 -7.92 -28.10 -8.96
N GLN A 37 -8.17 -27.50 -10.11
CA GLN A 37 -7.11 -26.79 -10.86
C GLN A 37 -6.78 -25.39 -10.30
N GLY A 38 -7.75 -24.69 -9.69
CA GLY A 38 -7.58 -23.28 -9.28
C GLY A 38 -7.10 -23.06 -7.84
N VAL A 39 -7.58 -23.86 -6.88
CA VAL A 39 -7.24 -23.71 -5.45
C VAL A 39 -5.77 -24.07 -5.17
N LEU A 40 -5.22 -24.99 -5.96
CA LEU A 40 -3.87 -25.53 -5.79
C LEU A 40 -2.75 -24.53 -6.18
N GLN A 41 -3.03 -23.53 -7.01
CA GLN A 41 -2.02 -22.53 -7.42
C GLN A 41 -1.94 -21.36 -6.44
N VAL A 42 -3.08 -20.88 -5.94
CA VAL A 42 -3.13 -19.74 -4.99
C VAL A 42 -2.30 -20.04 -3.74
N GLN A 43 -2.41 -21.24 -3.18
CA GLN A 43 -1.64 -21.61 -1.99
C GLN A 43 -0.13 -21.60 -2.22
N LYS A 44 0.34 -21.97 -3.42
CA LYS A 44 1.77 -21.94 -3.75
C LYS A 44 2.30 -20.51 -3.85
N ILE A 45 1.52 -19.61 -4.47
CA ILE A 45 1.85 -18.19 -4.60
C ILE A 45 1.92 -17.53 -3.21
N VAL A 46 0.91 -17.77 -2.37
CA VAL A 46 0.82 -17.27 -0.99
C VAL A 46 2.01 -17.77 -0.17
N LYS A 47 2.35 -19.06 -0.28
CA LYS A 47 3.50 -19.64 0.41
C LYS A 47 4.81 -19.02 -0.06
N ALA A 48 5.04 -18.91 -1.37
CA ALA A 48 6.26 -18.33 -1.92
C ALA A 48 6.48 -16.88 -1.47
N LEU A 49 5.40 -16.09 -1.39
CA LEU A 49 5.46 -14.72 -0.85
C LEU A 49 5.80 -14.69 0.64
N SER A 50 5.19 -15.56 1.46
CA SER A 50 5.47 -15.60 2.89
C SER A 50 6.90 -16.10 3.18
N ASP A 51 7.38 -17.11 2.45
CA ASP A 51 8.77 -17.58 2.52
C ASP A 51 9.79 -16.50 2.10
N ALA A 52 9.36 -15.48 1.33
CA ALA A 52 10.17 -14.34 0.90
C ALA A 52 9.93 -13.06 1.74
N ASP A 53 9.28 -13.15 2.90
CA ASP A 53 8.98 -12.05 3.82
C ASP A 53 7.96 -10.99 3.30
N TYR A 54 7.09 -11.37 2.36
CA TYR A 54 5.98 -10.55 1.85
C TYR A 54 4.62 -11.00 2.45
N ASN A 55 4.52 -11.06 3.78
CA ASN A 55 3.36 -11.65 4.48
C ASN A 55 2.06 -10.86 4.28
N ALA A 56 2.12 -9.53 4.26
CA ALA A 56 0.95 -8.68 4.08
C ALA A 56 0.33 -8.87 2.69
N MET A 57 1.19 -8.95 1.66
CA MET A 57 0.74 -9.25 0.29
C MET A 57 0.27 -10.70 0.15
N SER A 58 0.95 -11.66 0.78
CA SER A 58 0.54 -13.06 0.85
C SER A 58 -0.89 -13.23 1.38
N LEU A 59 -1.19 -12.57 2.51
CA LEU A 59 -2.54 -12.57 3.09
C LEU A 59 -3.56 -11.89 2.17
N THR A 60 -3.19 -10.75 1.58
CA THR A 60 -4.05 -10.00 0.66
C THR A 60 -4.44 -10.88 -0.53
N LEU A 61 -3.47 -11.49 -1.20
CA LEU A 61 -3.68 -12.34 -2.37
C LEU A 61 -4.48 -13.61 -2.06
N THR A 62 -4.43 -14.13 -0.83
CA THR A 62 -5.29 -15.27 -0.42
C THR A 62 -6.77 -14.98 -0.69
N THR A 63 -7.19 -13.73 -0.54
CA THR A 63 -8.60 -13.32 -0.72
C THR A 63 -8.89 -12.71 -2.09
N THR A 64 -7.95 -11.95 -2.65
CA THR A 64 -8.18 -11.17 -3.88
C THR A 64 -7.80 -11.90 -5.15
N LEU A 65 -6.79 -12.78 -5.11
CA LEU A 65 -6.27 -13.45 -6.30
C LEU A 65 -7.32 -14.30 -7.04
N PRO A 66 -8.22 -15.05 -6.37
CA PRO A 66 -9.29 -15.76 -7.07
C PRO A 66 -10.18 -14.83 -7.89
N THR A 67 -10.46 -13.63 -7.38
CA THR A 67 -11.29 -12.64 -8.09
C THR A 67 -10.55 -12.02 -9.28
N LEU A 68 -9.25 -11.73 -9.14
CA LEU A 68 -8.41 -11.17 -10.19
C LEU A 68 -8.25 -12.16 -11.36
N ILE A 69 -8.04 -13.44 -11.05
CA ILE A 69 -7.88 -14.51 -12.06
C ILE A 69 -9.23 -14.84 -12.71
N ASN A 70 -10.33 -15.02 -11.94
CA ASN A 70 -11.64 -15.34 -12.53
C ASN A 70 -12.20 -14.21 -13.42
N SER A 71 -11.81 -12.96 -13.18
CA SER A 71 -12.22 -11.84 -14.02
C SER A 71 -11.67 -11.94 -15.46
N LYS A 72 -10.62 -12.74 -15.69
CA LYS A 72 -10.01 -12.95 -17.00
C LYS A 72 -10.17 -14.43 -17.39
N LYS A 73 -11.30 -14.77 -18.00
CA LYS A 73 -11.62 -16.13 -18.52
C LYS A 73 -10.72 -16.63 -19.66
N ASN A 74 -9.68 -15.88 -20.04
CA ASN A 74 -8.74 -16.24 -21.09
C ASN A 74 -7.37 -16.50 -20.47
N ALA A 75 -6.63 -17.46 -20.99
CA ALA A 75 -5.28 -17.88 -20.58
C ALA A 75 -4.23 -16.76 -20.74
N CYS A 76 -4.40 -15.67 -19.99
CA CYS A 76 -3.51 -14.53 -19.98
C CYS A 76 -2.48 -14.74 -18.87
N VAL A 77 -1.20 -14.64 -19.22
CA VAL A 77 -0.13 -14.54 -18.22
C VAL A 77 -0.31 -13.22 -17.46
N ILE A 78 -0.11 -13.24 -16.15
CA ILE A 78 -0.14 -12.06 -15.30
C ILE A 78 1.17 -11.92 -14.53
N THR A 79 1.62 -10.68 -14.37
CA THR A 79 2.76 -10.34 -13.51
C THR A 79 2.27 -9.47 -12.35
N ILE A 80 2.58 -9.88 -11.12
CA ILE A 80 2.21 -9.22 -9.87
C ILE A 80 3.45 -8.58 -9.26
N PHE A 81 3.39 -7.28 -8.99
CA PHE A 81 4.40 -6.55 -8.26
C PHE A 81 4.01 -6.48 -6.78
N SER A 82 4.76 -7.18 -5.92
CA SER A 82 4.50 -7.35 -4.50
C SER A 82 5.25 -6.30 -3.68
N PRO A 83 4.56 -5.34 -3.04
CA PRO A 83 5.17 -4.41 -2.10
C PRO A 83 5.49 -5.12 -0.78
N PRO A 84 6.56 -4.70 -0.07
CA PRO A 84 7.01 -5.35 1.16
C PRO A 84 6.08 -4.98 2.33
N ASP A 85 6.13 -5.76 3.41
CA ASP A 85 5.26 -5.57 4.59
C ASP A 85 5.30 -4.13 5.13
N LYS A 86 6.48 -3.48 5.14
CA LYS A 86 6.66 -2.07 5.55
C LYS A 86 5.77 -1.09 4.77
N ALA A 87 5.47 -1.35 3.50
CA ALA A 87 4.69 -0.47 2.64
C ALA A 87 3.21 -0.42 3.06
N PHE A 88 2.68 -1.54 3.57
CA PHE A 88 1.32 -1.65 4.10
C PHE A 88 1.13 -0.87 5.40
N PHE A 89 2.21 -0.62 6.14
CA PHE A 89 2.20 0.20 7.37
C PHE A 89 2.49 1.68 7.10
N SER A 90 2.67 2.08 5.84
CA SER A 90 2.88 3.49 5.49
C SER A 90 1.60 4.30 5.70
N LEU A 91 1.75 5.56 6.11
CA LEU A 91 0.61 6.50 6.23
C LEU A 91 -0.05 6.81 4.87
N LYS A 92 0.61 6.45 3.76
CA LYS A 92 0.11 6.68 2.41
C LYS A 92 -1.06 5.74 2.09
N TYR A 93 -0.95 4.47 2.47
CA TYR A 93 -1.96 3.43 2.19
C TYR A 93 -2.14 2.46 3.38
N PRO A 94 -2.73 2.90 4.50
CA PRO A 94 -2.91 2.04 5.68
C PRO A 94 -3.87 0.86 5.44
N GLN A 95 -4.79 1.00 4.48
CA GLN A 95 -5.63 -0.08 3.98
C GLN A 95 -5.73 0.06 2.45
N PRO A 96 -4.84 -0.61 1.68
CA PRO A 96 -4.84 -0.54 0.23
C PRO A 96 -6.21 -0.92 -0.37
N PRO A 97 -6.84 -0.06 -1.18
CA PRO A 97 -8.06 -0.43 -1.88
C PRO A 97 -7.77 -1.46 -2.98
N LEU A 98 -8.79 -2.20 -3.43
CA LEU A 98 -8.65 -3.19 -4.50
C LEU A 98 -8.07 -2.58 -5.79
N THR A 99 -8.43 -1.34 -6.13
CA THR A 99 -7.90 -0.63 -7.31
C THR A 99 -6.39 -0.41 -7.23
N LEU A 100 -5.83 -0.18 -6.03
CA LEU A 100 -4.40 -0.08 -5.84
C LEU A 100 -3.73 -1.45 -6.05
N LEU A 101 -4.38 -2.53 -5.64
CA LEU A 101 -3.90 -3.89 -5.91
C LEU A 101 -3.95 -4.22 -7.42
N GLU A 102 -5.04 -3.88 -8.11
CA GLU A 102 -5.16 -4.03 -9.57
C GLU A 102 -4.05 -3.26 -10.31
N TYR A 103 -3.65 -2.09 -9.79
CA TYR A 103 -2.54 -1.30 -10.34
C TYR A 103 -1.17 -1.99 -10.21
N HIS A 104 -1.03 -2.96 -9.30
CA HIS A 104 0.18 -3.77 -9.13
C HIS A 104 0.18 -5.03 -10.00
N VAL A 105 -0.83 -5.23 -10.86
CA VAL A 105 -0.93 -6.41 -11.71
C VAL A 105 -0.91 -6.00 -13.18
N ALA A 106 0.08 -6.48 -13.92
CA ALA A 106 0.17 -6.34 -15.36
C ALA A 106 -0.38 -7.61 -16.04
N PRO A 107 -1.32 -7.51 -16.99
CA PRO A 107 -1.87 -8.65 -17.72
C PRO A 107 -0.94 -9.08 -18.88
N MET A 108 0.35 -9.27 -18.57
CA MET A 108 1.37 -9.78 -19.50
C MET A 108 2.54 -10.41 -18.74
N GLU A 109 3.34 -11.20 -19.45
CA GLU A 109 4.62 -11.70 -18.98
C GLU A 109 5.65 -10.58 -18.96
N LEU A 110 6.24 -10.32 -17.78
CA LEU A 110 7.27 -9.30 -17.59
C LEU A 110 8.37 -9.86 -16.71
N ASP A 111 9.28 -10.65 -17.28
CA ASP A 111 10.52 -10.99 -16.60
C ASP A 111 11.57 -9.87 -16.75
N ARG A 112 12.75 -10.09 -16.14
CA ARG A 112 13.84 -9.13 -16.18
C ARG A 112 14.32 -8.84 -17.61
N ASP A 113 14.38 -9.87 -18.44
CA ASP A 113 14.96 -9.77 -19.78
C ASP A 113 14.00 -9.02 -20.71
N ILE A 114 12.71 -9.37 -20.67
CA ILE A 114 11.63 -8.69 -21.38
C ILE A 114 11.55 -7.23 -20.97
N LEU A 115 11.59 -6.92 -19.65
CA LEU A 115 11.55 -5.55 -19.19
C LEU A 115 12.71 -4.73 -19.78
N LYS A 116 13.92 -5.30 -19.84
CA LYS A 116 15.11 -4.61 -20.35
C LYS A 116 15.19 -4.53 -21.87
N SER A 117 14.79 -5.59 -22.58
CA SER A 117 14.93 -5.65 -24.04
C SER A 117 13.81 -4.92 -24.76
N SER A 118 12.60 -4.94 -24.20
CA SER A 118 11.39 -4.51 -24.90
C SER A 118 10.83 -3.18 -24.39
N PHE A 119 11.22 -2.74 -23.19
CA PHE A 119 10.74 -1.49 -22.60
C PHE A 119 11.90 -0.54 -22.33
N GLY A 120 11.87 0.61 -22.99
CA GLY A 120 12.80 1.70 -22.73
C GLY A 120 12.32 2.59 -21.59
N LEU A 121 13.17 3.54 -21.20
CA LEU A 121 12.79 4.61 -20.28
C LEU A 121 11.55 5.34 -20.81
N GLY A 122 10.51 5.45 -19.97
CA GLY A 122 9.23 6.09 -20.31
C GLY A 122 8.22 5.18 -20.99
N SER A 123 8.57 3.94 -21.33
CA SER A 123 7.62 2.97 -21.89
C SER A 123 6.48 2.67 -20.92
N LYS A 124 5.28 2.43 -21.47
CA LYS A 124 4.06 2.19 -20.70
C LYS A 124 3.71 0.71 -20.69
N ILE A 125 3.32 0.21 -19.53
CA ILE A 125 2.88 -1.16 -19.29
C ILE A 125 1.46 -1.09 -18.73
N ASP A 126 0.49 -1.70 -19.42
CA ASP A 126 -0.90 -1.70 -18.94
C ASP A 126 -1.04 -2.51 -17.64
N THR A 127 -2.05 -2.14 -16.84
CA THR A 127 -2.38 -2.83 -15.58
C THR A 127 -3.82 -3.31 -15.59
N LEU A 128 -4.21 -4.09 -14.58
CA LEU A 128 -5.62 -4.42 -14.35
C LEU A 128 -6.43 -3.19 -13.91
N PHE A 129 -5.78 -2.13 -13.41
CA PHE A 129 -6.43 -0.86 -13.16
C PHE A 129 -6.52 -0.04 -14.46
N HIS A 130 -7.63 -0.23 -15.18
CA HIS A 130 -7.83 0.34 -16.52
C HIS A 130 -7.54 1.84 -16.60
N GLY A 131 -6.88 2.26 -17.69
CA GLY A 131 -6.51 3.66 -17.93
C GLY A 131 -5.30 4.15 -17.12
N HIS A 132 -4.71 3.29 -16.27
CA HIS A 132 -3.56 3.61 -15.46
C HIS A 132 -2.41 2.64 -15.80
N PRO A 133 -1.59 2.94 -16.82
CA PRO A 133 -0.36 2.20 -17.05
C PRO A 133 0.71 2.46 -15.97
N LEU A 134 1.58 1.47 -15.78
CA LEU A 134 2.89 1.66 -15.17
C LEU A 134 3.86 2.26 -16.19
N VAL A 135 4.84 3.02 -15.72
CA VAL A 135 5.84 3.67 -16.56
C VAL A 135 7.22 3.15 -16.18
N VAL A 136 7.93 2.57 -17.14
CA VAL A 136 9.31 2.14 -16.92
C VAL A 136 10.17 3.38 -16.67
N SER A 137 10.88 3.35 -15.55
CA SER A 137 11.69 4.46 -15.04
C SER A 137 13.16 4.10 -14.90
N THR A 138 13.54 2.88 -15.31
CA THR A 138 14.91 2.39 -15.32
C THR A 138 15.78 3.33 -16.14
N LEU A 139 16.81 3.90 -15.49
CA LEU A 139 17.80 4.71 -16.18
C LEU A 139 18.78 3.81 -16.97
N PRO A 140 19.32 4.29 -18.09
CA PRO A 140 20.46 3.64 -18.74
C PRO A 140 21.60 3.45 -17.72
N ASP A 141 22.20 2.27 -17.71
CA ASP A 141 23.30 1.87 -16.80
C ASP A 141 22.95 1.82 -15.30
N ALA A 142 21.66 1.85 -14.94
CA ALA A 142 21.25 1.64 -13.56
C ALA A 142 21.51 0.19 -13.10
N GLU A 143 22.06 0.05 -11.89
CA GLU A 143 22.24 -1.24 -11.20
C GLU A 143 20.91 -1.96 -10.90
N SER A 144 19.81 -1.19 -10.81
CA SER A 144 18.48 -1.70 -10.45
C SER A 144 17.40 -1.17 -11.38
N ASP A 145 16.54 -2.06 -11.84
CA ASP A 145 15.36 -1.72 -12.63
C ASP A 145 14.29 -1.03 -11.77
N SER A 146 13.57 -0.06 -12.35
CA SER A 146 12.52 0.66 -11.65
C SER A 146 11.32 0.95 -12.54
N ILE A 147 10.14 0.91 -11.94
CA ILE A 147 8.86 1.22 -12.55
C ILE A 147 8.18 2.26 -11.67
N ASN A 148 7.67 3.36 -12.25
CA ASN A 148 7.11 4.49 -11.51
C ASN A 148 8.04 5.05 -10.41
N ASN A 149 9.34 5.06 -10.66
CA ASN A 149 10.39 5.39 -9.67
C ASN A 149 10.44 4.47 -8.44
N VAL A 150 9.73 3.33 -8.45
CA VAL A 150 9.83 2.28 -7.45
C VAL A 150 10.75 1.18 -7.98
N LYS A 151 11.74 0.79 -7.19
CA LYS A 151 12.71 -0.24 -7.57
C LYS A 151 12.10 -1.63 -7.51
N ILE A 152 12.46 -2.49 -8.46
CA ILE A 152 12.21 -3.93 -8.38
C ILE A 152 13.32 -4.53 -7.50
N THR A 153 12.93 -5.00 -6.32
CA THR A 153 13.85 -5.48 -5.27
C THR A 153 14.16 -6.95 -5.42
N GLN A 154 13.21 -7.74 -5.90
CA GLN A 154 13.37 -9.18 -6.06
C GLN A 154 12.68 -9.68 -7.31
N TRP A 155 13.41 -10.37 -8.17
CA TRP A 155 12.87 -10.98 -9.37
C TRP A 155 12.44 -12.42 -9.10
N ASN A 156 11.38 -12.87 -9.79
CA ASN A 156 10.89 -14.25 -9.78
C ASN A 156 10.70 -14.85 -8.37
N ILE A 157 9.99 -14.15 -7.47
CA ILE A 157 9.55 -14.72 -6.18
C ILE A 157 8.71 -15.98 -6.42
N TYR A 158 7.86 -15.93 -7.44
CA TYR A 158 7.09 -17.06 -7.94
C TYR A 158 6.98 -16.95 -9.46
N ASN A 159 7.03 -18.08 -10.15
CA ASN A 159 6.79 -18.18 -11.59
C ASN A 159 6.35 -19.61 -11.95
N ASP A 160 5.14 -19.77 -12.49
CA ASP A 160 4.63 -21.04 -13.04
C ASP A 160 4.27 -20.96 -14.53
N GLY A 161 4.76 -19.93 -15.21
CA GLY A 161 4.46 -19.61 -16.61
C GLY A 161 3.10 -18.95 -16.84
N HIS A 162 2.24 -18.83 -15.82
CA HIS A 162 0.94 -18.15 -15.91
C HIS A 162 0.83 -16.99 -14.94
N VAL A 163 1.36 -17.17 -13.72
CA VAL A 163 1.48 -16.12 -12.71
C VAL A 163 2.94 -15.92 -12.39
N ILE A 164 3.39 -14.69 -12.52
CA ILE A 164 4.74 -14.25 -12.20
C ILE A 164 4.64 -13.24 -11.06
N VAL A 165 5.54 -13.35 -10.08
CA VAL A 165 5.56 -12.44 -8.92
C VAL A 165 6.96 -11.85 -8.75
N HIS A 166 7.03 -10.53 -8.63
CA HIS A 166 8.24 -9.77 -8.37
C HIS A 166 8.07 -8.91 -7.14
N GLY A 167 9.12 -8.76 -6.34
CA GLY A 167 9.16 -7.83 -5.22
C GLY A 167 9.50 -6.42 -5.68
N VAL A 168 8.83 -5.43 -5.13
CA VAL A 168 9.15 -4.00 -5.30
C VAL A 168 9.49 -3.35 -3.95
N ASP A 169 9.93 -2.10 -3.94
CA ASP A 169 10.35 -1.41 -2.69
C ASP A 169 9.18 -0.73 -1.96
N ASP A 170 8.13 -0.33 -2.69
CA ASP A 170 6.94 0.37 -2.16
C ASP A 170 5.73 0.16 -3.09
N PHE A 171 4.56 0.65 -2.72
CA PHE A 171 3.40 0.72 -3.61
C PHE A 171 3.65 1.69 -4.77
N PHE A 172 3.28 1.28 -5.99
CA PHE A 172 3.15 2.20 -7.11
C PHE A 172 2.06 3.24 -6.85
N ASP A 173 2.35 4.50 -7.18
CA ASP A 173 1.41 5.61 -7.04
C ASP A 173 0.58 5.78 -8.32
N PRO A 174 -0.75 5.60 -8.30
CA PRO A 174 -1.59 5.85 -9.48
C PRO A 174 -1.50 7.29 -10.01
N ALA A 175 -1.12 8.27 -9.15
CA ALA A 175 -0.92 9.66 -9.56
C ALA A 175 0.42 9.90 -10.27
N TYR A 176 1.29 8.89 -10.41
CA TYR A 176 2.62 9.03 -11.00
C TYR A 176 2.59 9.69 -12.40
N GLN A 177 1.62 9.34 -13.23
CA GLN A 177 1.49 9.91 -14.58
C GLN A 177 1.09 11.39 -14.57
N SER A 178 0.26 11.79 -13.59
CA SER A 178 -0.12 13.19 -13.40
C SER A 178 1.07 14.03 -12.94
N ILE A 179 2.01 13.44 -12.19
CA ILE A 179 3.23 14.12 -11.72
C ILE A 179 4.24 14.31 -12.87
N LEU A 180 4.32 13.36 -13.81
CA LEU A 180 5.16 13.48 -15.01
C LEU A 180 4.63 14.52 -16.02
N SER A 181 3.40 15.01 -15.85
CA SER A 181 2.80 16.01 -16.72
C SER A 181 2.60 17.35 -16.02
N PRO A 182 3.56 18.28 -16.11
CA PRO A 182 3.27 19.70 -16.21
C PRO A 182 3.60 20.13 -17.64
N ASP A 183 2.61 20.28 -18.53
CA ASP A 183 2.73 20.84 -19.90
C ASP A 183 4.13 20.74 -20.56
N GLY A 184 4.42 19.67 -21.31
CA GLY A 184 5.78 19.45 -21.80
C GLY A 184 5.89 18.62 -23.09
N VAL A 185 5.80 19.32 -24.22
CA VAL A 185 6.27 18.90 -25.54
C VAL A 185 7.72 18.40 -25.45
N ILE A 186 7.99 17.19 -25.96
CA ILE A 186 9.38 16.75 -26.24
C ILE A 186 9.84 17.47 -27.51
N SER A 187 10.49 18.62 -27.34
CA SER A 187 11.17 19.32 -28.43
C SER A 187 12.65 18.94 -28.40
N ASN A 188 13.06 18.10 -29.34
CA ASN A 188 14.46 17.97 -29.71
C ASN A 188 14.93 19.31 -30.29
N SER A 189 15.72 20.08 -29.54
CA SER A 189 16.48 21.19 -30.11
C SER A 189 17.76 21.44 -29.32
N SER A 190 18.86 21.31 -30.04
CA SER A 190 20.21 21.66 -29.65
C SER A 190 20.44 23.19 -29.59
N ARG A 191 21.07 23.64 -28.48
CA ARG A 191 21.79 24.93 -28.22
C ARG A 191 20.94 26.18 -27.90
N PRO A 192 21.54 27.25 -27.32
CA PRO A 192 22.50 27.35 -26.20
C PRO A 192 22.00 28.32 -25.09
N SER A 193 22.82 28.53 -24.06
CA SER A 193 22.58 29.30 -22.83
C SER A 193 21.84 30.64 -22.94
N GLU A 194 20.84 30.84 -22.06
CA GLU A 194 20.36 32.16 -21.62
C GLU A 194 20.02 32.15 -20.12
N GLY A 195 20.23 33.30 -19.47
CA GLY A 195 20.53 33.45 -18.05
C GLY A 195 19.42 33.08 -17.05
N VAL A 196 19.85 32.46 -15.94
CA VAL A 196 19.05 32.21 -14.74
C VAL A 196 18.90 33.51 -13.92
N PRO A 197 17.68 33.97 -13.59
CA PRO A 197 17.50 35.05 -12.63
C PRO A 197 17.78 34.56 -11.20
N LYS A 198 18.71 35.25 -10.54
CA LYS A 198 19.27 34.98 -9.20
C LYS A 198 18.26 35.27 -8.08
N ASN A 199 17.12 34.57 -8.04
CA ASN A 199 16.06 34.93 -7.09
C ASN A 199 15.55 33.74 -6.25
N LYS A 200 16.06 32.50 -6.48
CA LYS A 200 15.61 31.30 -5.73
C LYS A 200 15.84 31.39 -4.22
N HIS A 201 16.82 32.15 -3.75
CA HIS A 201 17.08 32.33 -2.32
C HIS A 201 16.07 33.28 -1.64
N ILE A 202 15.58 34.29 -2.36
CA ILE A 202 14.64 35.28 -1.83
C ILE A 202 13.26 34.64 -1.64
N VAL A 203 12.84 33.80 -2.61
CA VAL A 203 11.56 33.08 -2.52
C VAL A 203 11.57 32.08 -1.35
N ARG A 204 12.68 31.35 -1.16
CA ARG A 204 12.84 30.42 -0.03
C ARG A 204 12.85 31.14 1.32
N ALA A 205 13.50 32.31 1.41
CA ALA A 205 13.51 33.12 2.64
C ALA A 205 12.11 33.67 2.99
N LEU A 206 11.33 34.08 1.99
CA LEU A 206 9.98 34.63 2.21
C LEU A 206 9.01 33.55 2.76
N VAL A 207 9.09 32.33 2.24
CA VAL A 207 8.26 31.21 2.72
C VAL A 207 8.58 30.87 4.19
N ILE A 208 9.86 30.85 4.57
CA ILE A 208 10.27 30.58 5.95
C ILE A 208 9.78 31.70 6.90
N ALA A 209 9.85 32.96 6.49
CA ALA A 209 9.36 34.08 7.30
C ALA A 209 7.84 33.99 7.57
N ILE A 210 7.04 33.60 6.56
CA ILE A 210 5.58 33.47 6.71
C ILE A 210 5.22 32.34 7.71
N VAL A 211 5.96 31.23 7.70
CA VAL A 211 5.77 30.13 8.65
C VAL A 211 6.09 30.56 10.09
N LEU A 212 7.17 31.32 10.30
CA LEU A 212 7.58 31.77 11.63
C LEU A 212 6.64 32.83 12.22
N ILE A 213 6.10 33.73 11.39
CA ILE A 213 5.09 34.71 11.82
C ILE A 213 3.81 34.00 12.25
N SER A 214 3.41 32.94 11.53
CA SER A 214 2.21 32.15 11.84
C SER A 214 2.34 31.38 13.17
N TRP A 215 3.54 30.88 13.48
CA TRP A 215 3.80 30.18 14.76
C TRP A 215 3.80 31.13 15.95
N SER A 216 4.24 32.38 15.75
CA SER A 216 4.26 33.41 16.79
C SER A 216 2.86 33.90 17.17
N PHE A 217 1.93 33.99 16.20
CA PHE A 217 0.55 34.39 16.47
C PHE A 217 -0.30 33.29 17.14
N GLY A 218 -0.02 32.00 16.85
CA GLY A 218 -0.71 30.88 17.50
C GLY A 218 -0.43 30.77 19.00
N VAL A 219 0.80 31.06 19.43
CA VAL A 219 1.20 30.99 20.85
C VAL A 219 0.68 32.19 21.66
N LEU A 220 0.50 33.36 21.03
CA LEU A 220 -0.02 34.54 21.73
C LEU A 220 -1.54 34.47 21.97
N PHE A 221 -2.30 33.82 21.08
CA PHE A 221 -3.75 33.70 21.21
C PHE A 221 -4.18 32.65 22.26
N PHE A 222 -3.33 31.65 22.52
CA PHE A 222 -3.62 30.62 23.52
C PHE A 222 -3.33 31.04 24.97
N ARG A 223 -2.59 32.14 25.19
CA ARG A 223 -2.29 32.67 26.53
C ARG A 223 -3.29 33.71 27.04
N ARG A 224 -4.30 34.10 26.24
CA ARG A 224 -5.35 35.08 26.61
C ARG A 224 -6.75 34.48 26.79
N ARG A 225 -6.86 33.17 27.03
CA ARG A 225 -8.12 32.48 27.37
C ARG A 225 -8.06 31.65 28.66
N ARG A 226 -7.08 31.90 29.54
CA ARG A 226 -7.01 31.36 30.91
C ARG A 226 -6.85 32.47 31.95
N GLN A 227 -7.68 33.50 31.88
CA GLN A 227 -7.76 34.49 32.97
C GLN A 227 -9.18 35.03 33.20
N HIS A 228 -10.21 34.31 32.75
CA HIS A 228 -11.61 34.72 32.94
C HIS A 228 -12.52 33.52 33.25
N ARG A 229 -12.11 32.73 34.25
CA ARG A 229 -12.95 31.80 35.00
C ARG A 229 -12.10 31.21 36.10
N ASP A 230 -12.13 31.83 37.27
CA ASP A 230 -12.07 31.18 38.59
C ASP A 230 -11.92 32.25 39.67
N GLY A 231 -12.70 32.13 40.75
CA GLY A 231 -12.46 32.84 42.00
C GLY A 231 -13.64 33.66 42.53
N GLY A 232 -14.76 32.99 42.82
CA GLY A 232 -15.69 33.47 43.83
C GLY A 232 -15.23 33.04 45.24
N ASP A 233 -15.39 33.98 46.17
CA ASP A 233 -15.95 33.83 47.53
C ASP A 233 -15.10 33.70 48.83
N TYR A 234 -15.40 34.67 49.73
CA TYR A 234 -15.29 34.84 51.21
C TYR A 234 -13.88 34.86 51.91
N ILE A 235 -13.57 35.57 53.02
CA ILE A 235 -14.31 36.13 54.19
C ILE A 235 -13.52 37.32 54.87
N LEU A 236 -14.25 38.19 55.60
CA LEU A 236 -13.97 38.89 56.90
C LEU A 236 -12.89 39.99 57.03
N LEU A 237 -13.29 41.13 57.63
CA LEU A 237 -12.71 41.69 58.87
C LEU A 237 -13.66 42.75 59.48
N ASP A 238 -13.99 42.52 60.76
CA ASP A 238 -14.46 43.38 61.87
C ASP A 238 -15.40 44.59 61.64
#